data_AF-A0A1I5PSI3-F1
#
_entry.id   AF-A0A1I5PSI3-F1
#
_cell.length_a   1.000
_cell.length_b   1.000
_cell.length_c   1.000
_cell.angle_alpha   90.00
_cell.angle_beta   90.00
_cell.angle_gamma   90.00
#
_symmetry.space_group_name_H-M   'P 1'
#
loop_
_entity.id
_entity.type
_entity.pdbx_description
1 polymer ?
#
loop_
_entity_poly.entity_id
_entity_poly.type
_entity_poly.pdbx_seq_one_letter_code
_entity_poly.pdbx_strand_id
1 'polypeptide(L)'
;MYVHSINDLLDLPELKITSVQKEMDTIDFGVEPCTSRQSCPTCRSKERVIRRGVAYRRKVRDLAAFGSKVFLHLPAIRLYCHSCKGSFVWNYESVEPKKKVTKRLERQAFSYITGATVKHAAALLQMPVTSLTRWFYRWMNTESQRIQKECREEAAARSTLVLGLDDFAIRKGHTYNTG
;
A
#
# COMPACT_ATOMS: atom_id res chain seq x y z
N MET A 1 11.67 15.77 -25.44
CA MET A 1 10.68 14.79 -25.93
C MET A 1 11.09 13.40 -25.42
N TYR A 2 10.86 13.09 -24.14
CA TYR A 2 11.28 11.81 -23.51
C TYR A 2 10.38 11.36 -22.33
N VAL A 3 9.27 12.08 -22.06
CA VAL A 3 8.48 11.84 -20.82
C VAL A 3 7.44 10.73 -20.99
N HIS A 4 6.97 10.47 -22.22
CA HIS A 4 5.95 9.44 -22.46
C HIS A 4 6.45 8.02 -22.14
N SER A 5 7.70 7.67 -22.48
CA SER A 5 8.26 6.34 -22.19
C SER A 5 8.60 6.09 -20.71
N ILE A 6 8.69 7.14 -19.89
CA ILE A 6 9.02 6.99 -18.45
C ILE A 6 7.77 6.69 -17.63
N ASN A 7 6.58 7.14 -18.05
CA ASN A 7 5.33 6.81 -17.35
C ASN A 7 5.08 5.29 -17.32
N ASP A 8 5.42 4.60 -18.41
CA ASP A 8 5.30 3.14 -18.51
C ASP A 8 6.22 2.43 -17.50
N LEU A 9 7.36 3.03 -17.15
CA LEU A 9 8.29 2.47 -16.14
C LEU A 9 7.74 2.55 -14.72
N LEU A 10 6.86 3.51 -14.43
CA LEU A 10 6.30 3.69 -13.10
C LEU A 10 5.11 2.75 -12.83
N ASP A 11 4.46 2.20 -13.86
CA ASP A 11 3.31 1.28 -13.73
C ASP A 11 2.25 1.80 -12.72
N LEU A 12 1.96 3.11 -12.80
CA LEU A 12 0.96 3.80 -11.99
C LEU A 12 0.07 4.62 -12.94
N PRO A 13 -1.00 4.04 -13.51
CA PRO A 13 -1.76 4.64 -14.61
C PRO A 13 -2.48 5.95 -14.23
N GLU A 14 -2.72 6.17 -12.94
CA GLU A 14 -3.34 7.39 -12.44
C GLU A 14 -2.38 8.59 -12.38
N LEU A 15 -1.07 8.38 -12.53
CA LEU A 15 -0.02 9.39 -12.38
C LEU A 15 0.75 9.59 -13.68
N LYS A 16 1.08 10.85 -13.94
CA LYS A 16 2.07 11.24 -14.94
C LYS A 16 3.30 11.83 -14.24
N ILE A 17 4.46 11.50 -14.76
CA ILE A 17 5.74 12.03 -14.29
C ILE A 17 5.92 13.43 -14.86
N THR A 18 6.24 14.36 -13.98
CA THR A 18 6.57 15.75 -14.33
C THR A 18 8.05 16.05 -14.20
N SER A 19 8.75 15.35 -13.31
CA SER A 19 10.19 15.51 -13.10
C SER A 19 10.82 14.23 -12.55
N VAL A 20 12.11 14.04 -12.83
CA VAL A 20 12.92 12.96 -12.28
C VAL A 20 14.20 13.58 -11.75
N GLN A 21 14.53 13.27 -10.50
CA GLN A 21 15.80 13.64 -9.87
C GLN A 21 16.43 12.37 -9.32
N LYS A 22 17.69 12.11 -9.67
CA LYS A 22 18.44 10.98 -9.15
C LYS A 22 19.56 11.52 -8.27
N GLU A 23 19.57 11.10 -7.02
CA GLU A 23 20.69 11.22 -6.10
C GLU A 23 21.37 9.85 -5.97
N MET A 24 22.45 9.76 -5.19
CA MET A 24 23.30 8.54 -5.12
C MET A 24 22.47 7.26 -4.94
N ASP A 25 21.64 7.21 -3.90
CA ASP A 25 20.85 6.02 -3.53
C ASP A 25 19.35 6.22 -3.68
N THR A 26 18.89 7.36 -4.21
CA THR A 26 17.47 7.68 -4.31
C THR A 26 17.09 8.22 -5.69
N ILE A 27 15.87 7.89 -6.11
CA ILE A 27 15.24 8.43 -7.31
C ILE A 27 13.93 9.09 -6.87
N ASP A 28 13.84 10.40 -7.03
CA ASP A 28 12.70 11.21 -6.67
C ASP A 28 11.93 11.59 -7.94
N PHE A 29 10.68 11.12 -8.04
CA PHE A 29 9.75 11.43 -9.11
C PHE A 29 8.77 12.51 -8.69
N GLY A 30 8.77 13.64 -9.39
CA GLY A 30 7.64 14.56 -9.39
C GLY A 30 6.51 13.96 -10.21
N VAL A 31 5.33 13.84 -9.62
CA VAL A 31 4.15 13.23 -10.27
C VAL A 31 2.91 14.11 -10.13
N GLU A 32 2.04 14.06 -11.12
CA GLU A 32 0.73 14.72 -11.11
C GLU A 32 -0.35 13.72 -11.52
N PRO A 33 -1.61 13.88 -11.09
CA PRO A 33 -2.70 13.05 -11.62
C PRO A 33 -2.85 13.23 -13.13
N CYS A 34 -3.14 12.12 -13.83
CA CYS A 34 -3.47 12.14 -15.26
C CYS A 34 -4.76 12.90 -15.55
N THR A 35 -5.73 12.84 -14.62
CA THR A 35 -7.03 13.50 -14.76
C THR A 35 -7.06 14.84 -14.01
N SER A 36 -7.90 15.77 -14.49
CA SER A 36 -8.09 17.08 -13.85
C SER A 36 -9.23 17.10 -12.81
N ARG A 37 -10.09 16.07 -12.80
CA ARG A 37 -11.32 16.02 -11.99
C ARG A 37 -11.44 14.69 -11.25
N GLN A 38 -11.93 14.74 -10.02
CA GLN A 38 -12.26 13.58 -9.20
C GLN A 38 -13.67 13.75 -8.62
N SER A 39 -14.44 12.67 -8.55
CA SER A 39 -15.77 12.69 -7.95
C SER A 39 -15.71 13.01 -6.45
N CYS A 40 -16.72 13.75 -5.96
CA CYS A 40 -16.86 14.02 -4.54
C CYS A 40 -17.08 12.72 -3.75
N PRO A 41 -16.33 12.45 -2.67
CA PRO A 41 -16.51 11.23 -1.88
C PRO A 41 -17.87 11.17 -1.16
N THR A 42 -18.51 12.32 -0.93
CA THR A 42 -19.79 12.41 -0.20
C THR A 42 -20.99 12.28 -1.13
N CYS A 43 -21.09 13.13 -2.16
CA CYS A 43 -22.27 13.20 -3.04
C CYS A 43 -22.04 12.62 -4.44
N ARG A 44 -20.84 12.09 -4.72
CA ARG A 44 -20.44 11.49 -6.01
C ARG A 44 -20.49 12.41 -7.23
N SER A 45 -20.93 13.67 -7.10
CA SER A 45 -20.86 14.67 -8.17
C SER A 45 -19.41 14.91 -8.60
N LYS A 46 -19.16 14.89 -9.92
CA LYS A 46 -17.86 15.17 -10.53
C LYS A 46 -17.80 16.55 -11.18
N GLU A 47 -18.92 16.99 -11.76
CA GLU A 47 -19.03 18.25 -12.50
C GLU A 47 -18.98 19.47 -11.57
N ARG A 48 -19.50 19.33 -10.35
CA ARG A 48 -19.56 20.40 -9.35
C ARG A 48 -18.31 20.46 -8.46
N VAL A 49 -17.25 19.72 -8.79
CA VAL A 49 -15.99 19.68 -8.05
C VAL A 49 -14.93 20.54 -8.74
N ILE A 50 -14.36 21.47 -8.01
CA ILE A 50 -13.27 22.35 -8.47
C ILE A 50 -11.98 22.12 -7.69
N ARG A 51 -10.83 22.40 -8.32
CA ARG A 51 -9.51 22.43 -7.65
C ARG A 51 -9.29 23.77 -6.94
N ARG A 52 -8.79 23.72 -5.70
CA ARG A 52 -8.40 24.87 -4.87
C ARG A 52 -6.90 24.86 -4.55
N GLY A 53 -6.10 24.65 -5.60
CA GLY A 53 -4.64 24.61 -5.53
C GLY A 53 -4.07 23.39 -4.82
N VAL A 54 -2.76 23.42 -4.57
CA VAL A 54 -2.00 22.36 -3.91
C VAL A 54 -1.53 22.88 -2.55
N ALA A 55 -1.84 22.15 -1.47
CA ALA A 55 -1.45 22.57 -0.13
C ALA A 55 0.03 22.28 0.18
N TYR A 56 0.50 21.09 -0.23
CA TYR A 56 1.88 20.62 -0.06
C TYR A 56 2.11 19.40 -0.97
N ARG A 57 3.35 18.92 -1.08
CA ARG A 57 3.66 17.64 -1.75
C ARG A 57 4.05 16.59 -0.72
N ARG A 58 3.46 15.40 -0.81
CA ARG A 58 3.74 14.23 0.03
C ARG A 58 4.88 13.45 -0.58
N LYS A 59 5.98 13.26 0.15
CA LYS A 59 7.04 12.29 -0.20
C LYS A 59 6.56 10.88 0.20
N VAL A 60 6.40 10.01 -0.79
CA VAL A 60 5.89 8.65 -0.64
C VAL A 60 6.90 7.64 -1.19
N ARG A 61 7.29 6.66 -0.38
CA ARG A 61 8.20 5.59 -0.79
C ARG A 61 7.46 4.58 -1.68
N ASP A 62 8.13 4.16 -2.74
CA ASP A 62 7.62 3.17 -3.68
C ASP A 62 8.61 2.00 -3.91
N LEU A 63 8.30 1.07 -4.80
CA LEU A 63 9.18 -0.02 -5.19
C LEU A 63 10.57 0.50 -5.59
N ALA A 64 11.64 -0.14 -5.12
CA ALA A 64 12.99 0.22 -5.54
C ALA A 64 13.15 -0.01 -7.06
N ALA A 65 13.92 0.86 -7.72
CA ALA A 65 14.22 0.75 -9.13
C ALA A 65 15.70 1.02 -9.35
N PHE A 66 16.33 0.24 -10.23
CA PHE A 66 17.75 0.39 -10.58
C PHE A 66 18.70 0.40 -9.37
N GLY A 67 18.39 -0.40 -8.34
CA GLY A 67 19.17 -0.47 -7.09
C GLY A 67 18.94 0.71 -6.13
N SER A 68 18.13 1.71 -6.50
CA SER A 68 17.91 2.93 -5.71
C SER A 68 16.51 2.96 -5.08
N LYS A 69 16.40 3.71 -3.96
CA LYS A 69 15.11 3.99 -3.32
C LYS A 69 14.31 4.99 -4.15
N VAL A 70 13.18 4.57 -4.68
CA VAL A 70 12.21 5.43 -5.35
C VAL A 70 11.30 6.16 -4.35
N PHE A 71 11.11 7.45 -4.58
CA PHE A 71 10.14 8.30 -3.91
C PHE A 71 9.25 9.04 -4.91
N LEU A 72 7.95 9.08 -4.65
CA LEU A 72 6.96 9.84 -5.39
C LEU A 72 6.61 11.10 -4.60
N HIS A 73 6.63 12.25 -5.27
CA HIS A 73 6.18 13.52 -4.71
C HIS A 73 4.76 13.81 -5.17
N LEU A 74 3.77 13.36 -4.39
CA LEU A 74 2.35 13.48 -4.72
C LEU A 74 1.78 14.82 -4.24
N PRO A 75 1.13 15.62 -5.10
CA PRO A 75 0.52 16.88 -4.67
C PRO A 75 -0.74 16.63 -3.84
N ALA A 76 -0.83 17.27 -2.68
CA ALA A 76 -2.06 17.35 -1.88
C ALA A 76 -3.01 18.40 -2.51
N ILE A 77 -3.62 18.03 -3.63
CA ILE A 77 -4.55 18.90 -4.37
C ILE A 77 -5.83 19.05 -3.55
N ARG A 78 -6.17 20.28 -3.18
CA ARG A 78 -7.43 20.59 -2.49
C ARG A 78 -8.56 20.63 -3.51
N LEU A 79 -9.69 20.03 -3.16
CA LEU A 79 -10.90 19.96 -3.95
C LEU A 79 -12.07 20.53 -3.14
N TYR A 80 -12.99 21.18 -3.84
CA TYR A 80 -14.21 21.72 -3.24
C TYR A 80 -15.41 21.32 -4.09
N CYS A 81 -16.45 20.76 -3.46
CA CYS A 81 -17.69 20.40 -4.13
C CYS A 81 -18.76 21.47 -3.90
N HIS A 82 -19.29 22.08 -4.96
CA HIS A 82 -20.39 23.03 -4.88
C HIS A 82 -21.75 22.37 -4.61
N SER A 83 -21.89 21.06 -4.85
CA SER A 83 -23.16 20.35 -4.62
C SER A 83 -23.43 20.10 -3.14
N CYS A 84 -22.43 19.59 -2.41
CA CYS A 84 -22.55 19.29 -0.98
C CYS A 84 -21.77 20.26 -0.08
N LYS A 85 -21.16 21.30 -0.66
CA LYS A 85 -20.32 22.31 0.02
C LYS A 85 -19.12 21.74 0.80
N GLY A 86 -18.72 20.50 0.51
CA GLY A 86 -17.64 19.79 1.18
C GLY A 86 -16.26 20.09 0.58
N SER A 87 -15.23 20.14 1.44
CA SER A 87 -13.82 20.21 1.04
C SER A 87 -13.12 18.88 1.27
N PHE A 88 -12.28 18.46 0.33
CA PHE A 88 -11.51 17.23 0.43
C PHE A 88 -10.18 17.35 -0.31
N VAL A 89 -9.32 16.35 -0.17
CA VAL A 89 -8.03 16.27 -0.88
C VAL A 89 -8.12 15.16 -1.92
N TRP A 90 -7.40 15.34 -3.04
CA TRP A 90 -7.28 14.32 -4.07
C TRP A 90 -6.91 12.95 -3.47
N ASN A 91 -7.68 11.94 -3.86
CA ASN A 91 -7.46 10.57 -3.43
C ASN A 91 -6.69 9.82 -4.50
N TYR A 92 -5.54 9.26 -4.13
CA TYR A 92 -4.72 8.44 -5.00
C TYR A 92 -5.06 6.97 -4.78
N GLU A 93 -5.29 6.22 -5.85
CA GLU A 93 -5.56 4.79 -5.79
C GLU A 93 -4.34 4.02 -5.27
N SER A 94 -3.14 4.42 -5.71
CA SER A 94 -1.86 3.80 -5.35
C SER A 94 -1.42 4.05 -3.91
N VAL A 95 -1.96 5.06 -3.23
CA VAL A 95 -1.51 5.51 -1.91
C VAL A 95 -2.69 5.83 -1.00
N GLU A 96 -2.81 5.12 0.12
CA GLU A 96 -3.84 5.42 1.12
C GLU A 96 -3.66 6.84 1.73
N PRO A 97 -4.75 7.46 2.20
CA PRO A 97 -4.69 8.72 2.92
C PRO A 97 -3.68 8.68 4.08
N LYS A 98 -2.90 9.76 4.24
CA LYS A 98 -1.86 9.94 5.28
C LYS A 98 -0.66 8.97 5.25
N LYS A 99 -0.69 7.89 4.47
CA LYS A 99 0.45 6.96 4.35
C LYS A 99 1.64 7.59 3.61
N LYS A 100 2.84 7.13 3.92
CA LYS A 100 4.08 7.55 3.25
C LYS A 100 4.66 6.46 2.34
N VAL A 101 3.85 5.47 1.99
CA VAL A 101 4.23 4.30 1.18
C VAL A 101 3.14 3.98 0.17
N THR A 102 3.49 3.40 -0.98
CA THR A 102 2.51 2.90 -1.93
C THR A 102 1.91 1.57 -1.46
N LYS A 103 0.66 1.30 -1.85
CA LYS A 103 -0.01 0.02 -1.57
C LYS A 103 0.71 -1.16 -2.21
N ARG A 104 1.36 -0.96 -3.37
CA ARG A 104 2.14 -2.00 -4.03
C ARG A 104 3.41 -2.36 -3.27
N LEU A 105 4.10 -1.38 -2.67
CA LEU A 105 5.23 -1.64 -1.79
C LEU A 105 4.78 -2.39 -0.53
N GLU A 106 3.66 -2.00 0.09
CA GLU A 106 3.10 -2.71 1.26
C GLU A 106 2.77 -4.17 0.90
N ARG A 107 2.19 -4.42 -0.28
CA ARG A 107 1.92 -5.78 -0.78
C ARG A 107 3.19 -6.59 -1.04
N GLN A 108 4.20 -6.01 -1.71
CA GLN A 108 5.47 -6.69 -1.97
C GLN A 108 6.23 -7.00 -0.68
N ALA A 109 6.08 -6.16 0.35
CA ALA A 109 6.65 -6.44 1.66
C ALA A 109 6.19 -7.79 2.21
N PHE A 110 4.92 -8.17 2.01
CA PHE A 110 4.39 -9.44 2.51
C PHE A 110 5.02 -10.66 1.84
N SER A 111 5.30 -10.62 0.53
CA SER A 111 5.93 -11.76 -0.16
C SER A 111 7.35 -12.05 0.35
N TYR A 112 8.06 -11.04 0.86
CA TYR A 112 9.38 -11.24 1.48
C TYR A 112 9.29 -11.80 2.90
N ILE A 113 8.21 -11.50 3.64
CA ILE A 113 8.05 -11.96 5.01
C ILE A 113 7.59 -13.43 5.05
N THR A 114 6.81 -13.88 4.07
CA THR A 114 6.27 -15.27 4.04
C THR A 114 7.33 -16.37 3.93
N GLY A 115 8.60 -16.03 3.65
CA GLY A 115 9.71 -16.99 3.61
C GLY A 115 10.92 -16.60 4.46
N ALA A 116 10.83 -15.54 5.27
CA ALA A 116 11.96 -15.02 6.01
C ALA A 116 11.54 -14.29 7.30
N THR A 117 12.52 -13.95 8.14
CA THR A 117 12.24 -13.11 9.31
C THR A 117 11.90 -11.67 8.88
N VAL A 118 11.05 -11.00 9.65
CA VAL A 118 10.74 -9.57 9.43
C VAL A 118 12.01 -8.71 9.42
N LYS A 119 13.02 -9.07 10.22
CA LYS A 119 14.32 -8.39 10.25
C LYS A 119 15.06 -8.52 8.91
N HIS A 120 15.06 -9.71 8.31
CA HIS A 120 15.68 -9.94 7.00
C HIS A 120 14.94 -9.18 5.90
N ALA A 121 13.61 -9.28 5.85
CA ALA A 121 12.80 -8.55 4.87
C ALA A 121 12.97 -7.02 5.00
N ALA A 122 13.08 -6.50 6.22
CA ALA A 122 13.33 -5.09 6.47
C ALA A 122 14.70 -4.62 5.93
N ALA A 123 15.74 -5.44 6.09
CA ALA A 123 17.05 -5.15 5.53
C ALA A 123 17.02 -5.13 4.00
N LEU A 124 16.39 -6.12 3.37
CA LEU A 124 16.24 -6.20 1.91
C LEU A 124 15.49 -4.99 1.33
N LEU A 125 14.39 -4.60 1.97
CA LEU A 125 13.57 -3.45 1.54
C LEU A 125 14.15 -2.10 1.96
N GLN A 126 15.22 -2.11 2.76
CA GLN A 126 15.83 -0.93 3.37
C GLN A 126 14.80 -0.09 4.16
N MET A 127 13.99 -0.78 4.98
CA MET A 127 12.90 -0.21 5.75
C MET A 127 13.10 -0.42 7.26
N PRO A 128 12.54 0.45 8.13
CA PRO A 128 12.55 0.21 9.55
C PRO A 128 11.81 -1.08 9.91
N VAL A 129 12.46 -1.96 10.69
CA VAL A 129 11.89 -3.23 11.16
C VAL A 129 10.53 -2.99 11.82
N THR A 130 10.41 -1.97 12.67
CA THR A 130 9.17 -1.62 13.38
C THR A 130 7.99 -1.33 12.43
N SER A 131 8.25 -0.68 11.30
CA SER A 131 7.21 -0.39 10.31
C SER A 131 6.73 -1.66 9.62
N LEU A 132 7.68 -2.52 9.24
CA LEU A 132 7.38 -3.79 8.58
C LEU A 132 6.68 -4.77 9.52
N THR A 133 7.11 -4.84 10.78
CA THR A 133 6.45 -5.61 11.84
C THR A 133 4.99 -5.19 12.01
N ARG A 134 4.71 -3.88 12.04
CA ARG A 134 3.33 -3.38 12.15
C ARG A 134 2.49 -3.77 10.93
N TRP A 135 3.04 -3.67 9.72
CA TRP A 135 2.33 -4.08 8.52
C TRP A 135 2.04 -5.58 8.53
N PHE A 136 3.02 -6.38 8.92
CA PHE A 136 2.90 -7.82 9.04
C PHE A 136 1.78 -8.23 10.00
N TYR A 137 1.74 -7.68 11.21
CA TYR A 137 0.66 -7.99 12.16
C TYR A 137 -0.73 -7.56 11.64
N ARG A 138 -0.83 -6.39 10.99
CA ARG A 138 -2.09 -5.94 10.37
C ARG A 138 -2.55 -6.92 9.29
N TRP A 139 -1.63 -7.36 8.43
CA TRP A 139 -1.90 -8.33 7.38
C TRP A 139 -2.26 -9.69 7.96
N MET A 140 -1.47 -10.23 8.89
CA MET A 140 -1.75 -11.52 9.56
C MET A 140 -3.13 -11.55 10.22
N ASN A 141 -3.52 -10.47 10.90
CA ASN A 141 -4.85 -10.40 11.51
C ASN A 141 -5.95 -10.47 10.46
N THR A 142 -5.78 -9.79 9.33
CA THR A 142 -6.76 -9.82 8.23
C THR A 142 -6.80 -11.20 7.57
N GLU A 143 -5.62 -11.78 7.33
CA GLU A 143 -5.46 -13.06 6.64
C GLU A 143 -5.94 -14.22 7.48
N SER A 144 -5.67 -14.21 8.80
CA SER A 144 -6.18 -15.21 9.74
C SER A 144 -7.71 -15.23 9.76
N GLN A 145 -8.37 -14.07 9.77
CA GLN A 145 -9.83 -13.99 9.70
C GLN A 145 -10.37 -14.51 8.38
N ARG A 146 -9.71 -14.21 7.26
CA ARG A 146 -10.07 -14.73 5.93
C ARG A 146 -10.00 -16.26 5.89
N ILE A 147 -8.86 -16.82 6.28
CA ILE A 147 -8.64 -18.28 6.30
C ILE A 147 -9.64 -18.96 7.24
N GLN A 148 -9.85 -18.44 8.45
CA GLN A 148 -10.84 -18.98 9.38
C GLN A 148 -12.27 -18.94 8.85
N LYS A 149 -12.62 -17.93 8.05
CA LYS A 149 -13.93 -17.84 7.42
C LYS A 149 -14.07 -18.88 6.31
N GLU A 150 -13.09 -18.97 5.42
CA GLU A 150 -13.05 -19.96 4.32
C GLU A 150 -13.10 -21.39 4.87
N CYS A 151 -12.27 -21.73 5.86
CA CYS A 151 -12.29 -23.04 6.49
C CYS A 151 -13.66 -23.35 7.14
N ARG A 152 -14.33 -22.35 7.73
CA ARG A 152 -15.68 -22.54 8.31
C ARG A 152 -16.74 -22.79 7.24
N GLU A 153 -16.69 -22.04 6.14
CA GLU A 153 -17.60 -22.20 5.01
C GLU A 153 -17.41 -23.57 4.34
N GLU A 154 -16.16 -23.99 4.11
CA GLU A 154 -15.84 -25.31 3.57
C GLU A 154 -16.28 -26.44 4.52
N ALA A 155 -16.06 -26.27 5.83
CA ALA A 155 -16.49 -27.25 6.82
C ALA A 155 -18.01 -27.43 6.85
N ALA A 156 -18.77 -26.33 6.79
CA ALA A 156 -20.23 -26.35 6.77
C ALA A 156 -20.81 -26.99 5.49
N ALA A 157 -20.08 -26.90 4.37
CA ALA A 157 -20.50 -27.48 3.09
C ALA A 157 -20.25 -28.99 2.98
N ARG A 158 -19.43 -29.59 3.85
CA ARG A 158 -19.09 -31.01 3.80
C ARG A 158 -20.09 -31.85 4.59
N SER A 159 -20.52 -32.98 4.00
CA SER A 159 -21.40 -33.97 4.66
C SER A 159 -20.69 -34.75 5.77
N THR A 160 -19.36 -34.83 5.73
CA THR A 160 -18.52 -35.52 6.72
C THR A 160 -17.30 -34.68 7.05
N LEU A 161 -17.04 -34.49 8.33
CA LEU A 161 -15.91 -33.74 8.87
C LEU A 161 -14.89 -34.69 9.50
N VAL A 162 -13.63 -34.54 9.12
CA VAL A 162 -12.50 -35.23 9.75
C VAL A 162 -11.59 -34.15 10.32
N LEU A 163 -11.35 -34.20 11.63
CA LEU A 163 -10.50 -33.23 12.34
C LEU A 163 -9.13 -33.85 12.58
N GLY A 164 -8.08 -33.24 12.00
CA GLY A 164 -6.70 -33.53 12.35
C GLY A 164 -6.22 -32.53 13.40
N LEU A 165 -5.66 -33.04 14.50
CA LEU A 165 -4.99 -32.23 15.51
C LEU A 165 -3.49 -32.49 15.40
N ASP A 166 -2.72 -31.41 15.29
CA ASP A 166 -1.26 -31.46 15.26
C ASP A 166 -0.72 -30.45 16.28
N ASP A 167 0.44 -30.78 16.87
CA ASP A 167 1.11 -29.92 17.84
C ASP A 167 2.47 -29.48 17.28
N PHE A 168 2.78 -28.20 17.39
CA PHE A 168 4.04 -27.64 16.88
C PHE A 168 4.78 -26.88 17.98
N ALA A 169 6.02 -27.29 18.24
CA ALA A 169 6.87 -26.64 19.20
C ALA A 169 7.53 -25.38 18.60
N ILE A 170 7.22 -24.20 19.15
CA ILE A 170 7.79 -22.92 18.69
C ILE A 170 9.30 -22.82 19.04
N ARG A 171 9.76 -23.46 20.11
CA ARG A 171 11.17 -23.61 20.48
C ARG A 171 11.39 -24.95 21.19
N LYS A 172 12.54 -25.61 20.94
CA LYS A 172 12.98 -26.77 21.72
C LYS A 172 13.27 -26.35 23.17
N GLY A 173 12.64 -27.02 24.15
CA GLY A 173 13.06 -26.99 25.56
C GLY A 173 12.22 -26.16 26.54
N HIS A 174 11.00 -25.73 26.22
CA HIS A 174 10.11 -25.09 27.21
C HIS A 174 8.67 -25.60 27.15
N THR A 175 7.96 -25.39 28.26
CA THR A 175 6.65 -25.93 28.66
C THR A 175 5.62 -25.94 27.53
N TYR A 176 5.12 -27.13 27.21
CA TYR A 176 4.02 -27.36 26.29
C TYR A 176 2.79 -26.59 26.79
N ASN A 177 2.26 -25.68 25.96
CA ASN A 177 1.02 -24.99 26.27
C ASN A 177 -0.14 -25.90 25.85
N THR A 178 -0.56 -26.75 26.78
CA THR A 178 -1.76 -27.58 26.63
C THR A 178 -2.99 -26.71 26.86
N GLY A 179 -3.72 -26.39 25.78
CA GLY A 179 -5.16 -26.03 25.80
C GLY A 179 -5.52 -24.64 26.30
#